data_AF-H0R5A7-F1
#
_entry.id   AF-H0R5A7-F1
#
_cell.length_a   1.000
_cell.length_b   1.000
_cell.length_c   1.000
_cell.angle_alpha   90.00
_cell.angle_beta   90.00
_cell.angle_gamma   90.00
#
_symmetry.space_group_name_H-M   'P 1'
#
loop_
_entity.id
_entity.type
_entity.pdbx_description
1 polymer ?
#
loop_
_entity_poly.entity_id
_entity_poly.type
_entity_poly.pdbx_seq_one_letter_code
_entity_poly.pdbx_strand_id
1 'polypeptide(L)'
;MSSSDWPFRLTAQGSADAGCRELETLLAGIPPRITVEDQLVDNGVRASFAAVALIPYAKRVGTYEQESVSTVMSDLLNDLRHLCDLVGLDWEQASEPGHYDYEVMHED
;
A
#
# COMPACT_ATOMS: atom_id res chain seq x y z
N MET A 1 -1.53 -15.25 -10.68
CA MET A 1 -0.98 -15.64 -9.36
C MET A 1 -1.99 -15.26 -8.29
N SER A 2 -2.23 -16.14 -7.32
CA SER A 2 -3.13 -15.86 -6.19
C SER A 2 -2.38 -15.09 -5.09
N SER A 3 -3.09 -14.30 -4.27
CA SER A 3 -2.54 -13.65 -3.05
C SER A 3 -1.82 -14.64 -2.12
N SER A 4 -2.07 -15.95 -2.28
CA SER A 4 -1.47 -17.03 -1.52
C SER A 4 0.03 -17.30 -1.77
N ASP A 5 0.61 -16.81 -2.87
CA ASP A 5 1.97 -17.20 -3.32
C ASP A 5 3.05 -16.11 -3.08
N TRP A 6 2.78 -15.12 -2.22
CA TRP A 6 3.67 -13.98 -1.99
C TRP A 6 4.78 -14.27 -0.96
N PRO A 7 6.08 -14.01 -1.26
CA PRO A 7 7.20 -14.39 -0.38
C PRO A 7 7.38 -13.50 0.86
N PHE A 8 6.86 -12.28 0.87
CA PHE A 8 6.86 -11.35 2.02
C PHE A 8 5.51 -11.32 2.75
N ARG A 9 4.98 -12.48 3.10
CA ARG A 9 3.71 -12.58 3.83
C ARG A 9 3.97 -12.65 5.33
N LEU A 10 3.34 -11.76 6.09
CA LEU A 10 2.97 -12.07 7.47
C LEU A 10 1.98 -13.25 7.38
N THR A 11 2.19 -14.35 8.11
CA THR A 11 1.42 -15.58 7.91
C THR A 11 -0.09 -15.36 8.09
N ALA A 12 -0.89 -16.16 7.39
CA ALA A 12 -2.31 -15.95 7.06
C ALA A 12 -3.30 -15.87 8.25
N GLN A 13 -2.82 -15.89 9.49
CA GLN A 13 -3.62 -15.64 10.70
C GLN A 13 -3.25 -14.32 11.39
N GLY A 14 -2.34 -13.50 10.82
CA GLY A 14 -1.79 -12.33 11.51
C GLY A 14 -1.31 -11.16 10.66
N SER A 15 -1.59 -11.07 9.34
CA SER A 15 -1.16 -9.91 8.54
C SER A 15 -2.11 -8.71 8.57
N ALA A 16 -3.42 -8.96 8.65
CA ALA A 16 -4.43 -7.91 8.74
C ALA A 16 -4.51 -7.35 10.16
N ASP A 17 -4.28 -8.22 11.15
CA ASP A 17 -4.29 -7.91 12.60
C ASP A 17 -2.93 -7.39 13.11
N ALA A 18 -1.87 -7.48 12.29
CA ALA A 18 -0.55 -6.93 12.59
C ALA A 18 -0.59 -5.42 12.82
N GLY A 19 0.25 -4.92 13.72
CA GLY A 19 0.43 -3.48 13.94
C GLY A 19 1.37 -2.83 12.91
N CYS A 20 1.34 -1.49 12.82
CA CYS A 20 2.18 -0.75 11.86
C CYS A 20 3.70 -0.99 12.03
N ARG A 21 4.16 -1.36 13.23
CA ARG A 21 5.58 -1.70 13.50
C ARG A 21 6.04 -2.98 12.79
N GLU A 22 5.15 -3.96 12.69
CA GLU A 22 5.44 -5.22 12.00
C GLU A 22 5.48 -4.99 10.48
N LEU A 23 4.64 -4.09 9.98
CA LEU A 23 4.68 -3.62 8.60
C LEU A 23 6.02 -2.92 8.28
N GLU A 24 6.51 -2.02 9.14
CA GLU A 24 7.83 -1.37 8.95
C GLU A 24 8.97 -2.41 8.87
N THR A 25 8.93 -3.42 9.74
CA THR A 25 9.92 -4.52 9.71
C THR A 25 9.88 -5.29 8.39
N LEU A 26 8.69 -5.57 7.88
CA LEU A 26 8.51 -6.28 6.61
C LEU A 26 9.08 -5.48 5.42
N LEU A 27 8.84 -4.18 5.41
CA LEU A 27 9.24 -3.30 4.31
C LEU A 27 10.73 -2.98 4.30
N ALA A 28 11.42 -3.06 5.45
CA ALA A 28 12.86 -2.83 5.55
C ALA A 28 13.70 -3.79 4.66
N GLY A 29 13.14 -4.94 4.29
CA GLY A 29 13.77 -5.90 3.37
C GLY A 29 13.52 -5.65 1.89
N ILE A 30 12.73 -4.64 1.53
CA ILE A 30 12.33 -4.37 0.15
C ILE A 30 13.25 -3.32 -0.48
N PRO A 31 13.82 -3.56 -1.68
CA PRO A 31 14.66 -2.58 -2.36
C PRO A 31 13.86 -1.30 -2.70
N PRO A 32 14.52 -0.12 -2.78
CA PRO A 32 13.83 1.15 -2.93
C PRO A 32 13.43 1.49 -4.38
N ARG A 33 13.59 0.57 -5.34
CA ARG A 33 13.42 0.85 -6.78
C ARG A 33 12.73 -0.31 -7.50
N ILE A 34 11.82 0.04 -8.40
CA ILE A 34 11.19 -0.89 -9.36
C ILE A 34 12.25 -1.28 -10.39
N THR A 35 12.41 -2.57 -10.63
CA THR A 35 13.33 -3.12 -11.63
C THR A 35 12.56 -4.17 -12.42
N VAL A 36 12.47 -4.01 -13.75
CA VAL A 36 11.59 -4.75 -14.68
C VAL A 36 11.88 -6.27 -14.74
N GLU A 37 12.78 -6.77 -13.91
CA GLU A 37 13.31 -8.14 -13.95
C GLU A 37 12.46 -9.14 -13.13
N ASP A 38 11.62 -8.69 -12.19
CA ASP A 38 10.75 -9.58 -11.38
C ASP A 38 9.47 -8.88 -10.85
N GLN A 39 8.30 -9.37 -11.27
CA GLN A 39 6.99 -8.87 -10.83
C GLN A 39 6.77 -8.92 -9.31
N LEU A 40 7.40 -9.88 -8.60
CA LEU A 40 7.31 -9.97 -7.14
C LEU A 40 8.09 -8.84 -6.47
N VAL A 41 9.26 -8.51 -7.00
CA VAL A 41 10.08 -7.38 -6.53
C VAL A 41 9.31 -6.07 -6.78
N ASP A 42 8.71 -5.91 -7.95
CA ASP A 42 7.94 -4.72 -8.30
C ASP A 42 6.73 -4.51 -7.39
N ASN A 43 5.96 -5.56 -7.10
CA ASN A 43 4.81 -5.42 -6.23
C ASN A 43 5.20 -5.13 -4.77
N GLY A 44 6.34 -5.67 -4.29
CA GLY A 44 6.91 -5.30 -3.00
C GLY A 44 7.30 -3.83 -2.93
N VAL A 45 7.97 -3.32 -3.97
CA VAL A 45 8.35 -1.91 -4.08
C VAL A 45 7.10 -1.01 -4.11
N ARG A 46 6.06 -1.39 -4.87
CA ARG A 46 4.80 -0.62 -4.91
C ARG A 46 4.11 -0.59 -3.54
N ALA A 47 4.15 -1.69 -2.79
CA ALA A 47 3.65 -1.73 -1.42
C ALA A 47 4.44 -0.80 -0.48
N SER A 48 5.76 -0.68 -0.66
CA SER A 48 6.59 0.23 0.15
C SER A 48 6.27 1.71 -0.12
N PHE A 49 5.92 2.08 -1.37
CA PHE A 49 5.44 3.43 -1.68
C PHE A 49 4.13 3.76 -0.96
N ALA A 50 3.17 2.83 -0.91
CA ALA A 50 1.93 3.04 -0.17
C ALA A 50 2.16 3.22 1.34
N ALA A 51 3.17 2.54 1.92
CA ALA A 51 3.49 2.65 3.33
C ALA A 51 3.99 4.04 3.74
N VAL A 52 4.56 4.82 2.80
CA VAL A 52 4.94 6.22 3.01
C VAL A 52 3.73 7.09 3.35
N ALA A 53 2.53 6.71 2.92
CA ALA A 53 1.29 7.38 3.32
C ALA A 53 0.70 6.78 4.61
N LEU A 54 0.61 5.44 4.68
CA LEU A 54 -0.08 4.74 5.76
C LEU A 54 0.55 4.93 7.14
N ILE A 55 1.87 4.82 7.26
CA ILE A 55 2.54 4.88 8.57
C ILE A 55 2.48 6.30 9.16
N PRO A 56 2.79 7.39 8.41
CA PRO A 56 2.59 8.74 8.92
C PRO A 56 1.13 9.05 9.26
N TYR A 57 0.18 8.55 8.47
CA TYR A 57 -1.24 8.66 8.77
C TYR A 57 -1.56 8.05 10.14
N ALA A 58 -1.19 6.79 10.38
CA ALA A 58 -1.41 6.10 11.64
C ALA A 58 -0.81 6.84 12.84
N LYS A 59 0.40 7.38 12.67
CA LYS A 59 1.07 8.20 13.70
C LYS A 59 0.31 9.50 13.96
N ARG A 60 -0.23 10.13 12.92
CA ARG A 60 -0.93 11.42 12.98
C ARG A 60 -2.30 11.33 13.65
N VAL A 61 -3.04 10.24 13.43
CA VAL A 61 -4.36 10.02 14.03
C VAL A 61 -4.30 9.24 15.35
N GLY A 62 -3.12 8.77 15.73
CA GLY A 62 -2.85 8.13 17.02
C GLY A 62 -3.10 6.62 17.05
N THR A 63 -3.30 5.98 15.91
CA THR A 63 -3.65 4.56 15.78
C THR A 63 -2.44 3.64 15.58
N TYR A 64 -1.24 4.19 15.36
CA TYR A 64 -0.01 3.43 15.01
C TYR A 64 0.33 2.26 15.95
N GLU A 65 0.12 2.40 17.28
CA GLU A 65 0.35 1.31 18.26
C GLU A 65 -0.95 0.61 18.71
N GLN A 66 -2.11 1.12 18.32
CA GLN A 66 -3.40 0.77 18.94
C GLN A 66 -4.27 -0.08 18.02
N GLU A 67 -4.13 0.11 16.72
CA GLU A 67 -4.98 -0.50 15.70
C GLU A 67 -4.16 -1.40 14.79
N SER A 68 -4.86 -2.35 14.19
CA SER A 68 -4.28 -3.20 13.16
C SER A 68 -4.07 -2.43 11.86
N VAL A 69 -3.12 -2.90 11.04
CA VAL A 69 -2.88 -2.36 9.69
C VAL A 69 -4.15 -2.39 8.85
N SER A 70 -5.02 -3.39 9.02
CA SER A 70 -6.31 -3.45 8.32
C SER A 70 -7.25 -2.31 8.72
N THR A 71 -7.35 -1.99 10.01
CA THR A 71 -8.18 -0.86 10.47
C THR A 71 -7.60 0.45 9.96
N VAL A 72 -6.30 0.67 10.16
CA VAL A 72 -5.61 1.90 9.71
C VAL A 72 -5.74 2.08 8.19
N MET A 73 -5.64 1.01 7.41
CA MET A 73 -5.84 1.04 5.96
C MET A 73 -7.27 1.43 5.59
N SER A 74 -8.26 0.88 6.29
CA SER A 74 -9.67 1.19 6.05
C SER A 74 -9.98 2.66 6.33
N ASP A 75 -9.43 3.19 7.43
CA ASP A 75 -9.58 4.60 7.80
C ASP A 75 -8.90 5.51 6.77
N LEU A 76 -7.67 5.20 6.36
CA LEU A 76 -6.97 5.96 5.34
C LEU A 76 -7.73 5.97 4.00
N LEU A 77 -8.23 4.82 3.54
CA LEU A 77 -9.01 4.73 2.31
C LEU A 77 -10.30 5.55 2.40
N ASN A 78 -10.94 5.58 3.57
CA ASN A 78 -12.12 6.41 3.79
C ASN A 78 -11.78 7.91 3.73
N ASP A 79 -10.68 8.32 4.36
CA ASP A 79 -10.22 9.71 4.32
C ASP A 79 -9.76 10.13 2.92
N LEU A 80 -9.16 9.23 2.14
CA LEU A 80 -8.83 9.49 0.73
C LEU A 80 -10.09 9.64 -0.15
N ARG A 81 -11.15 8.88 0.11
CA ARG A 81 -12.44 9.09 -0.55
C ARG A 81 -13.01 10.47 -0.24
N HIS A 82 -12.98 10.89 1.03
CA HIS A 82 -13.40 12.24 1.41
C HIS A 82 -12.50 13.33 0.82
N LEU A 83 -11.21 13.06 0.65
CA LEU A 83 -10.31 13.96 -0.08
C LEU A 83 -10.72 14.09 -1.55
N CYS A 84 -11.04 12.98 -2.23
CA CYS A 84 -11.56 13.01 -3.60
C CYS A 84 -12.83 13.87 -3.70
N ASP A 85 -13.78 13.70 -2.78
CA ASP A 85 -14.99 14.54 -2.72
C ASP A 85 -14.63 16.04 -2.57
N LEU A 86 -13.67 16.34 -1.69
CA LEU A 86 -13.23 17.71 -1.42
C LEU A 86 -12.54 18.36 -2.63
N VAL A 87 -11.74 17.61 -3.38
CA VAL A 87 -10.97 18.14 -4.52
C VAL A 87 -11.68 17.95 -5.88
N GLY A 88 -12.87 17.34 -5.89
CA GLY A 88 -13.67 17.12 -7.10
C GLY A 88 -13.14 16.00 -8.00
N LEU A 89 -12.49 14.98 -7.42
CA LEU A 89 -12.04 13.78 -8.14
C LEU A 89 -13.06 12.65 -8.01
N ASP A 90 -13.20 11.84 -9.06
CA ASP A 90 -13.97 10.59 -9.02
C ASP A 90 -13.13 9.48 -8.34
N TRP A 91 -13.60 9.00 -7.19
CA TRP A 91 -12.96 7.92 -6.44
C TRP A 91 -12.88 6.60 -7.22
N GLU A 92 -13.94 6.22 -7.93
CA GLU A 92 -13.99 4.95 -8.67
C GLU A 92 -12.98 4.98 -9.82
N GLN A 93 -12.88 6.12 -10.52
CA GLN A 93 -11.86 6.31 -11.54
C GLN A 93 -10.45 6.30 -10.95
N ALA A 94 -10.22 6.99 -9.82
CA ALA A 94 -8.90 7.09 -9.19
C ALA A 94 -8.40 5.77 -8.59
N SER A 95 -9.32 4.89 -8.15
CA SER A 95 -9.01 3.60 -7.54
C SER A 95 -9.05 2.41 -8.52
N GLU A 96 -9.35 2.68 -9.80
CA GLU A 96 -9.40 1.64 -10.83
C GLU A 96 -8.05 0.89 -10.97
N PRO A 97 -8.05 -0.45 -10.96
CA PRO A 97 -6.84 -1.23 -11.20
C PRO A 97 -6.36 -1.05 -12.66
N GLY A 98 -5.10 -0.64 -12.87
CA GLY A 98 -4.46 -0.74 -14.20
C GLY A 98 -3.96 0.55 -14.85
N HIS A 99 -3.91 1.70 -14.15
CA HIS A 99 -3.40 2.95 -14.73
C HIS A 99 -1.92 2.96 -15.18
N TYR A 100 -1.17 1.86 -14.99
CA TYR A 100 0.24 1.76 -15.38
C TYR A 100 0.45 1.41 -16.86
N ASP A 101 -0.58 1.00 -17.60
CA ASP A 101 -0.42 0.61 -19.00
C ASP A 101 -0.24 1.82 -19.94
N TYR A 102 -0.48 3.04 -19.45
CA TYR A 102 -0.43 4.26 -20.28
C TYR A 102 0.84 5.11 -20.13
N GLU A 103 1.62 4.97 -19.05
CA GLU A 103 2.79 5.85 -18.80
C GLU A 103 4.17 5.18 -18.97
N VAL A 104 4.25 3.87 -19.22
CA VAL A 104 5.54 3.15 -19.39
C VAL A 104 5.98 3.04 -20.86
N MET A 105 5.19 3.53 -21.82
CA MET A 105 5.47 3.37 -23.27
C MET A 105 5.97 4.61 -24.02
N HIS A 106 6.39 5.68 -23.31
CA HIS A 106 6.96 6.85 -23.97
C HIS A 106 8.23 7.36 -23.27
N GLU A 107 9.31 6.59 -23.39
CA GLU A 107 10.66 7.17 -23.55
C GLU A 107 11.06 6.91 -25.01
N ASP A 108 11.03 7.96 -25.84
CA ASP A 108 11.61 8.00 -27.20
C ASP A 108 13.15 8.00 -27.14
#